data_AF-A0A3M7GJK7-F1
#
_entry.id   AF-A0A3M7GJK7-F1
#
_cell.length_a   1.000
_cell.length_b   1.000
_cell.length_c   1.000
_cell.angle_alpha   90.00
_cell.angle_beta   90.00
_cell.angle_gamma   90.00
#
_symmetry.space_group_name_H-M   'P 1'
#
loop_
_entity.id
_entity.type
_entity.pdbx_description
1 polymer ?
#
loop_
_entity_poly.entity_id
_entity_poly.type
_entity_poly.pdbx_seq_one_letter_code
_entity_poly.pdbx_strand_id
1 'polypeptide(L)'
;MESPAPPKGQLMDTILRRKLGEEGDKAESEAKIADQQFVASFNWLDTTTPTIAVPGAPPRYHPPKIPKQLQEDSGEYFRDKNAARYPRYPMEPTVRAIILQSSSFDPAEIDVFACGSTFGSLLRFVRQEDRTFRFVVEKVGRTFFFLRRENTPNEMIPDVRGYGHSFPEAYNSWHEDLKGSSSAQRMVAYTFCGRRYMIRSESDGYLPEKLGGDGPTDVSIDLTSPVVSAADGLSIRNAGAIIPQSAIFDLKTRSLKRRNEDHLEEQLGRLWANRTPNFVIAFHDRGLFSEIRKQDVRAKVDQWESEHTTELRMLGRVVEQIVKCCAASSDGRCEVVSGEIGELQLREVGGYFPRALPQDLKSLWAQGDLLTSSSLRDAAAKADAQQGVEAQDDEDSDEKRVGEEDSGKGAEKDGWSSDEELDYTACSAEDCGYCGHCRY
;
A
#
# COMPACT_ATOMS: atom_id res chain seq x y z
N MET A 1 -21.78 14.32 -5.05
CA MET A 1 -21.32 14.44 -6.45
C MET A 1 -19.94 13.84 -6.51
N GLU A 2 -19.72 12.82 -7.33
CA GLU A 2 -18.39 12.25 -7.53
C GLU A 2 -17.43 13.31 -8.08
N SER A 3 -16.19 13.28 -7.60
CA SER A 3 -15.15 14.18 -8.11
C SER A 3 -14.80 13.79 -9.54
N PRO A 4 -14.61 14.75 -10.46
CA PRO A 4 -14.25 14.43 -11.83
C PRO A 4 -12.87 13.77 -11.89
N ALA A 5 -12.74 12.74 -12.72
CA ALA A 5 -11.47 12.04 -12.88
C ALA A 5 -10.38 12.96 -13.48
N PRO A 6 -9.14 12.96 -12.95
CA PRO A 6 -8.03 13.70 -13.51
C PRO A 6 -7.78 13.30 -14.97
N PRO A 7 -7.31 14.21 -15.83
CA PRO A 7 -6.98 13.88 -17.21
C PRO A 7 -5.92 12.77 -17.27
N LYS A 8 -5.96 11.95 -18.32
CA LYS A 8 -4.92 10.95 -18.61
C LYS A 8 -3.88 11.58 -19.54
N GLY A 9 -2.59 11.35 -19.29
CA GLY A 9 -1.52 11.81 -20.17
C GLY A 9 -1.36 10.93 -21.42
N GLN A 10 -0.37 11.26 -22.24
CA GLN A 10 -0.03 10.51 -23.44
C GLN A 10 0.33 9.06 -23.10
N LEU A 11 -0.09 8.10 -23.92
CA LEU A 11 0.30 6.70 -23.78
C LEU A 11 1.79 6.53 -24.10
N MET A 12 2.52 5.91 -23.19
CA MET A 12 3.95 5.61 -23.34
C MET A 12 4.16 4.14 -23.69
N ASP A 13 3.46 3.24 -22.98
CA ASP A 13 3.57 1.79 -23.17
C ASP A 13 2.32 1.07 -22.65
N THR A 14 2.18 -0.20 -23.01
CA THR A 14 1.08 -1.07 -22.59
C THR A 14 1.59 -2.44 -22.14
N ILE A 15 1.28 -2.80 -20.89
CA ILE A 15 1.55 -4.12 -20.33
C ILE A 15 0.32 -4.99 -20.50
N LEU A 16 0.45 -6.07 -21.27
CA LEU A 16 -0.61 -7.07 -21.42
C LEU A 16 -0.35 -8.25 -20.51
N ARG A 17 -1.33 -8.60 -19.68
CA ARG A 17 -1.20 -9.71 -18.72
C ARG A 17 -0.81 -11.02 -19.40
N ARG A 18 -1.42 -11.33 -20.55
CA ARG A 18 -1.12 -12.55 -21.32
C ARG A 18 0.37 -12.69 -21.69
N LYS A 19 1.03 -11.58 -22.05
CA LYS A 19 2.45 -11.55 -22.41
C LYS A 19 3.34 -11.86 -21.20
N LEU A 20 2.92 -11.46 -20.00
CA LEU A 20 3.64 -11.78 -18.76
C LEU A 20 3.68 -13.27 -18.48
N GLY A 21 2.66 -14.04 -18.90
CA GLY A 21 2.63 -15.50 -18.74
C GLY A 21 3.44 -16.24 -19.81
N GLU A 22 3.48 -15.70 -21.02
CA GLU A 22 4.20 -16.26 -22.18
C GLU A 22 5.73 -16.23 -21.99
N GLU A 23 6.26 -15.29 -21.21
CA GLU A 23 7.69 -15.20 -20.88
C GLU A 23 8.21 -16.41 -20.05
N GLY A 24 7.34 -17.35 -19.68
CA GLY A 24 7.68 -18.62 -19.03
C GLY A 24 8.22 -18.44 -17.61
N ASP A 25 8.85 -19.46 -17.04
CA ASP A 25 9.46 -19.41 -15.70
C ASP A 25 10.88 -18.81 -15.67
N LYS A 26 11.25 -18.04 -16.71
CA LYS A 26 12.61 -17.46 -16.88
C LYS A 26 12.98 -16.38 -15.85
N ALA A 27 12.20 -16.18 -14.79
CA ALA A 27 12.58 -15.24 -13.73
C ALA A 27 13.73 -15.86 -12.92
N GLU A 28 14.90 -15.22 -12.94
CA GLU A 28 16.08 -15.67 -12.18
C GLU A 28 15.88 -15.59 -10.66
N SER A 29 14.98 -14.72 -10.20
CA SER A 29 14.72 -14.47 -8.77
C SER A 29 13.51 -15.22 -8.23
N GLU A 30 13.59 -15.68 -6.99
CA GLU A 30 12.50 -16.36 -6.28
C GLU A 30 11.28 -15.42 -6.09
N ALA A 31 10.09 -15.87 -6.50
CA ALA A 31 8.83 -15.15 -6.32
C ALA A 31 8.24 -15.37 -4.93
N LYS A 32 9.07 -15.09 -3.93
CA LYS A 32 8.79 -15.32 -2.51
C LYS A 32 9.28 -14.12 -1.71
N ILE A 33 8.52 -13.75 -0.68
CA ILE A 33 8.94 -12.73 0.28
C ILE A 33 10.01 -13.30 1.22
N ALA A 34 11.12 -12.58 1.34
CA ALA A 34 12.21 -12.85 2.26
C ALA A 34 12.66 -11.58 3.02
N ASP A 35 13.53 -11.75 4.02
CA ASP A 35 14.21 -10.65 4.72
C ASP A 35 13.28 -9.58 5.31
N GLN A 36 12.13 -10.02 5.85
CA GLN A 36 11.14 -9.12 6.41
C GLN A 36 11.69 -8.35 7.62
N GLN A 37 11.50 -7.03 7.62
CA GLN A 37 11.94 -6.13 8.66
C GLN A 37 10.90 -5.04 8.94
N PHE A 38 10.63 -4.78 10.22
CA PHE A 38 9.95 -3.54 10.62
C PHE A 38 10.91 -2.36 10.48
N VAL A 39 10.45 -1.28 9.85
CA VAL A 39 11.29 -0.09 9.62
C VAL A 39 10.87 1.08 10.50
N ALA A 40 9.58 1.41 10.50
CA ALA A 40 9.05 2.56 11.23
C ALA A 40 7.52 2.49 11.29
N SER A 41 6.93 3.26 12.21
CA SER A 41 5.49 3.52 12.24
C SER A 41 5.21 5.01 12.48
N PHE A 42 3.96 5.42 12.31
CA PHE A 42 3.45 6.70 12.81
C PHE A 42 1.91 6.67 12.91
N ASN A 43 1.32 7.57 13.67
CA ASN A 43 -0.12 7.83 13.62
C ASN A 43 -0.41 9.19 13.01
N TRP A 44 -1.51 9.30 12.28
CA TRP A 44 -2.14 10.60 12.04
C TRP A 44 -2.97 10.99 13.25
N LEU A 45 -2.85 12.24 13.68
CA LEU A 45 -3.71 12.83 14.71
C LEU A 45 -4.82 13.68 14.08
N ASP A 46 -6.01 13.63 14.67
CA ASP A 46 -7.17 14.46 14.34
C ASP A 46 -7.02 15.86 14.96
N THR A 47 -6.15 16.65 14.35
CA THR A 47 -5.86 18.03 14.71
C THR A 47 -6.08 18.96 13.53
N THR A 48 -6.30 20.25 13.79
CA THR A 48 -6.50 21.28 12.74
C THR A 48 -5.28 21.45 11.83
N THR A 49 -4.10 21.20 12.36
CA THR A 49 -2.85 21.18 11.59
C THR A 49 -2.49 19.72 11.30
N PRO A 50 -2.05 19.38 10.07
CA PRO A 50 -1.54 18.04 9.77
C PRO A 50 -0.47 17.64 10.78
N THR A 51 -0.75 16.62 11.60
CA THR A 51 0.15 16.22 12.70
C THR A 51 0.33 14.70 12.70
N ILE A 52 1.58 14.26 12.78
CA ILE A 52 1.91 12.85 13.01
C ILE A 52 2.53 12.63 14.40
N ALA A 53 2.21 11.49 15.00
CA ALA A 53 2.90 10.95 16.17
C ALA A 53 3.88 9.86 15.72
N VAL A 54 5.12 9.96 16.15
CA VAL A 54 6.22 9.06 15.78
C VAL A 54 6.91 8.58 17.07
N PRO A 55 7.12 7.27 17.28
CA PRO A 55 6.86 6.16 16.35
C PRO A 55 5.38 5.84 16.18
N GLY A 56 4.48 6.36 17.01
CA GLY A 56 3.09 5.94 16.99
C GLY A 56 2.90 4.45 17.39
N ALA A 57 1.66 4.01 17.48
CA ALA A 57 1.26 2.62 17.71
C ALA A 57 -0.17 2.38 17.18
N PRO A 58 -0.50 1.18 16.68
CA PRO A 58 -1.89 0.77 16.47
C PRO A 58 -2.66 0.72 17.80
N PRO A 59 -4.00 0.83 17.78
CA PRO A 59 -4.78 0.79 19.01
C PRO A 59 -4.77 -0.63 19.60
N ARG A 60 -4.85 -0.70 20.93
CA ARG A 60 -4.88 -1.96 21.68
C ARG A 60 -6.22 -2.64 21.50
N TYR A 61 -6.25 -3.93 21.14
CA TYR A 61 -7.49 -4.71 21.23
C TYR A 61 -7.97 -4.75 22.70
N HIS A 62 -9.14 -4.16 22.93
CA HIS A 62 -9.72 -3.95 24.25
C HIS A 62 -11.26 -4.03 24.18
N PRO A 63 -11.81 -5.26 24.06
CA PRO A 63 -13.24 -5.45 23.90
C PRO A 63 -13.99 -5.03 25.17
N PRO A 64 -15.22 -4.46 25.05
CA PRO A 64 -16.04 -4.15 26.20
C PRO A 64 -16.41 -5.45 26.95
N LYS A 65 -16.50 -5.37 28.29
CA LYS A 65 -16.90 -6.52 29.12
C LYS A 65 -18.30 -7.03 28.79
N ILE A 66 -19.18 -6.13 28.35
CA ILE A 66 -20.54 -6.43 27.94
C ILE A 66 -20.69 -5.93 26.51
N PRO A 67 -20.98 -6.82 25.53
CA PRO A 67 -21.26 -6.41 24.16
C PRO A 67 -22.40 -5.41 24.12
N LYS A 68 -22.24 -4.36 23.32
CA LYS A 68 -23.26 -3.36 23.04
C LYS A 68 -23.60 -3.39 21.56
N GLN A 69 -24.84 -3.08 21.24
CA GLN A 69 -25.25 -2.87 19.85
C GLN A 69 -24.65 -1.54 19.37
N LEU A 70 -23.79 -1.63 18.36
CA LEU A 70 -23.14 -0.47 17.75
C LEU A 70 -24.09 0.21 16.75
N GLN A 71 -23.86 1.49 16.51
CA GLN A 71 -24.49 2.20 15.41
C GLN A 71 -23.76 1.85 14.11
N GLU A 72 -24.52 1.75 13.03
CA GLU A 72 -23.95 1.56 11.70
C GLU A 72 -23.13 2.79 11.30
N ASP A 73 -22.06 2.54 10.54
CA ASP A 73 -21.19 3.58 10.03
C ASP A 73 -21.99 4.53 9.13
N SER A 74 -21.92 5.82 9.44
CA SER A 74 -22.59 6.90 8.70
C SER A 74 -21.69 8.13 8.55
N GLY A 75 -20.41 7.94 8.83
CA GLY A 75 -19.39 8.98 8.78
C GLY A 75 -18.86 9.23 7.38
N GLU A 76 -18.08 10.30 7.30
CA GLU A 76 -17.38 10.74 6.10
C GLU A 76 -15.95 10.16 6.13
N TYR A 77 -15.65 9.20 5.24
CA TYR A 77 -14.37 8.50 5.22
C TYR A 77 -13.60 8.70 3.92
N PHE A 78 -12.37 9.20 4.02
CA PHE A 78 -11.50 9.41 2.87
C PHE A 78 -10.99 8.09 2.28
N ARG A 79 -10.96 7.99 0.95
CA ARG A 79 -10.32 6.89 0.22
C ARG A 79 -8.83 6.80 0.54
N ASP A 80 -8.13 7.93 0.60
CA ASP A 80 -6.74 8.02 1.04
C ASP A 80 -6.57 9.05 2.16
N LYS A 81 -6.57 8.57 3.41
CA LYS A 81 -6.33 9.38 4.61
C LYS A 81 -5.03 10.17 4.56
N ASN A 82 -3.99 9.65 3.91
CA ASN A 82 -2.68 10.33 3.84
C ASN A 82 -2.75 11.52 2.88
N ALA A 83 -3.30 11.32 1.68
CA ALA A 83 -3.49 12.39 0.71
C ALA A 83 -4.48 13.44 1.22
N ALA A 84 -5.57 13.05 1.89
CA ALA A 84 -6.54 13.97 2.46
C ALA A 84 -5.93 14.88 3.53
N ARG A 85 -5.04 14.35 4.39
CA ARG A 85 -4.41 15.13 5.46
C ARG A 85 -3.23 15.97 5.00
N TYR A 86 -2.44 15.46 4.07
CA TYR A 86 -1.25 16.17 3.60
C TYR A 86 -1.06 16.02 2.07
N PRO A 87 -1.91 16.68 1.27
CA PRO A 87 -1.95 16.49 -0.18
C PRO A 87 -0.71 17.01 -0.91
N ARG A 88 0.04 17.93 -0.29
CA ARG A 88 1.18 18.59 -0.94
C ARG A 88 2.34 17.62 -1.20
N TYR A 89 2.63 16.74 -0.25
CA TYR A 89 3.69 15.72 -0.33
C TYR A 89 3.25 14.43 0.39
N PRO A 90 2.50 13.53 -0.28
CA PRO A 90 1.84 12.39 0.37
C PRO A 90 2.78 11.35 1.00
N MET A 91 4.07 11.37 0.67
CA MET A 91 5.08 10.47 1.25
C MET A 91 5.98 11.12 2.30
N GLU A 92 5.93 12.44 2.45
CA GLU A 92 6.75 13.17 3.43
C GLU A 92 6.58 12.68 4.87
N PRO A 93 5.34 12.49 5.39
CA PRO A 93 5.15 11.97 6.75
C PRO A 93 5.83 10.62 6.98
N THR A 94 5.76 9.75 5.97
CA THR A 94 6.36 8.41 6.02
C THR A 94 7.89 8.48 6.06
N VAL A 95 8.49 9.30 5.18
CA VAL A 95 9.95 9.45 5.11
C VAL A 95 10.52 10.09 6.38
N ARG A 96 9.86 11.13 6.91
CA ARG A 96 10.27 11.74 8.18
C ARG A 96 10.19 10.73 9.33
N ALA A 97 9.13 9.92 9.40
CA ALA A 97 9.00 8.88 10.42
C ALA A 97 10.13 7.84 10.37
N ILE A 98 10.58 7.44 9.17
CA ILE A 98 11.70 6.50 8.99
C ILE A 98 13.00 7.09 9.53
N ILE A 99 13.36 8.29 9.07
CA ILE A 99 14.63 8.92 9.44
C ILE A 99 14.70 9.21 10.95
N LEU A 100 13.57 9.57 11.56
CA LEU A 100 13.49 9.86 13.00
C LEU A 100 13.59 8.60 13.87
N GLN A 101 13.11 7.44 13.39
CA GLN A 101 13.19 6.17 14.13
C GLN A 101 14.48 5.40 13.87
N SER A 102 15.14 5.65 12.73
CA SER A 102 16.39 4.98 12.35
C SER A 102 17.31 5.94 11.63
N SER A 103 18.23 6.55 12.38
CA SER A 103 19.24 7.47 11.82
C SER A 103 20.28 6.76 10.95
N SER A 104 20.41 5.43 11.07
CA SER A 104 21.29 4.60 10.26
C SER A 104 20.59 3.93 9.08
N PHE A 105 19.31 4.23 8.85
CA PHE A 105 18.58 3.71 7.70
C PHE A 105 19.23 4.21 6.41
N ASP A 106 19.58 3.29 5.51
CA ASP A 106 20.09 3.62 4.19
C ASP A 106 18.94 3.60 3.16
N PRO A 107 18.52 4.76 2.64
CA PRO A 107 17.50 4.84 1.60
C PRO A 107 17.89 4.11 0.31
N ALA A 108 19.19 3.94 0.04
CA ALA A 108 19.67 3.29 -1.18
C ALA A 108 19.37 1.79 -1.22
N GLU A 109 19.06 1.17 -0.07
CA GLU A 109 18.65 -0.23 0.00
C GLU A 109 17.26 -0.47 -0.59
N ILE A 110 16.39 0.54 -0.71
CA ILE A 110 15.01 0.38 -1.15
C ILE A 110 14.85 0.66 -2.65
N ASP A 111 14.39 -0.35 -3.39
CA ASP A 111 14.08 -0.21 -4.83
C ASP A 111 12.68 0.35 -5.06
N VAL A 112 11.68 -0.14 -4.31
CA VAL A 112 10.27 0.21 -4.51
C VAL A 112 9.64 0.61 -3.19
N PHE A 113 9.03 1.80 -3.16
CA PHE A 113 8.20 2.24 -2.05
C PHE A 113 6.73 2.26 -2.51
N ALA A 114 5.89 1.43 -1.91
CA ALA A 114 4.46 1.40 -2.20
C ALA A 114 3.63 1.44 -0.91
N CYS A 115 2.32 1.66 -1.06
CA CYS A 115 1.38 1.33 0.00
C CYS A 115 0.71 -0.01 -0.31
N GLY A 116 0.12 -0.64 0.70
CA GLY A 116 -0.61 -1.90 0.53
C GLY A 116 -1.70 -1.81 -0.55
N SER A 117 -2.27 -0.62 -0.77
CA SER A 117 -3.26 -0.39 -1.83
C SER A 117 -2.65 -0.42 -3.24
N THR A 118 -1.55 0.30 -3.50
CA THR A 118 -0.97 0.37 -4.85
C THR A 118 -0.33 -0.96 -5.25
N PHE A 119 0.37 -1.60 -4.31
CA PHE A 119 0.92 -2.94 -4.54
C PHE A 119 -0.20 -3.99 -4.66
N GLY A 120 -1.23 -3.90 -3.82
CA GLY A 120 -2.42 -4.77 -3.90
C GLY A 120 -3.20 -4.60 -5.21
N SER A 121 -3.25 -3.40 -5.80
CA SER A 121 -3.84 -3.19 -7.14
C SER A 121 -3.10 -3.97 -8.23
N LEU A 122 -1.77 -3.98 -8.19
CA LEU A 122 -0.98 -4.77 -9.14
C LEU A 122 -1.15 -6.28 -8.92
N LEU A 123 -1.24 -6.72 -7.66
CA LEU A 123 -1.54 -8.13 -7.35
C LEU A 123 -2.91 -8.55 -7.92
N ARG A 124 -3.93 -7.71 -7.74
CA ARG A 124 -5.26 -7.93 -8.32
C ARG A 124 -5.24 -8.01 -9.84
N PHE A 125 -4.48 -7.13 -10.49
CA PHE A 125 -4.30 -7.15 -11.94
C PHE A 125 -3.73 -8.50 -12.43
N VAL A 126 -2.66 -9.00 -11.82
CA VAL A 126 -2.07 -10.28 -12.25
C VAL A 126 -2.94 -11.49 -11.88
N ARG A 127 -3.85 -11.34 -10.93
CA ARG A 127 -4.87 -12.35 -10.57
C ARG A 127 -6.17 -12.24 -11.39
N GLN A 128 -6.27 -11.27 -12.31
CA GLN A 128 -7.49 -10.98 -13.10
C GLN A 128 -8.70 -10.64 -12.25
N GLU A 129 -8.46 -9.96 -11.13
CA GLU A 129 -9.53 -9.39 -10.32
C GLU A 129 -9.88 -8.03 -10.90
N ASP A 130 -10.94 -7.99 -11.71
CA ASP A 130 -11.42 -6.82 -12.45
C ASP A 130 -11.67 -5.62 -11.54
N ARG A 131 -10.72 -4.67 -11.51
CA ARG A 131 -10.91 -3.32 -10.97
C ARG A 131 -10.07 -2.30 -11.72
N THR A 132 -10.70 -1.15 -11.99
CA THR A 132 -9.97 0.02 -12.46
C THR A 132 -9.17 0.60 -11.30
N PHE A 133 -7.99 1.13 -11.60
CA PHE A 133 -7.17 1.85 -10.64
C PHE A 133 -6.18 2.74 -11.36
N ARG A 134 -5.73 3.78 -10.65
CA ARG A 134 -4.70 4.70 -11.10
C ARG A 134 -3.73 4.98 -9.97
N PHE A 135 -2.44 5.04 -10.30
CA PHE A 135 -1.42 5.55 -9.40
C PHE A 135 -0.27 6.14 -10.20
N VAL A 136 0.47 7.05 -9.58
CA VAL A 136 1.66 7.67 -10.17
C VAL A 136 2.89 7.02 -9.59
N VAL A 137 3.89 6.78 -10.41
CA VAL A 137 5.22 6.37 -9.99
C VAL A 137 6.17 7.54 -10.16
N GLU A 138 6.95 7.84 -9.13
CA GLU A 138 8.01 8.85 -9.18
C GLU A 138 9.34 8.25 -8.72
N LYS A 139 10.38 8.43 -9.53
CA LYS A 139 11.75 8.06 -9.18
C LYS A 139 12.39 9.15 -8.32
N VAL A 140 12.91 8.78 -7.15
CA VAL A 140 13.72 9.65 -6.27
C VAL A 140 14.98 8.89 -5.85
N GLY A 141 16.15 9.34 -6.30
CA GLY A 141 17.37 8.54 -6.21
C GLY A 141 17.21 7.21 -6.96
N ARG A 142 17.46 6.10 -6.27
CA ARG A 142 17.29 4.73 -6.79
C ARG A 142 15.88 4.15 -6.55
N THR A 143 15.08 4.78 -5.69
CA THR A 143 13.77 4.29 -5.26
C THR A 143 12.65 4.79 -6.16
N PHE A 144 11.69 3.91 -6.48
CA PHE A 144 10.44 4.25 -7.17
C PHE A 144 9.28 4.32 -6.18
N PHE A 145 8.71 5.51 -6.01
CA PHE A 145 7.59 5.79 -5.11
C PHE A 145 6.25 5.64 -5.83
N PHE A 146 5.39 4.74 -5.34
CA PHE A 146 4.08 4.44 -5.91
C PHE A 146 3.01 5.19 -5.11
N LEU A 147 2.46 6.23 -5.72
CA LEU A 147 1.59 7.23 -5.13
C LEU A 147 0.16 7.01 -5.61
N ARG A 148 -0.78 6.80 -4.68
CA ARG A 148 -2.21 6.66 -5.02
C ARG A 148 -2.68 7.89 -5.79
N ARG A 149 -3.53 7.65 -6.79
CA ARG A 149 -4.13 8.71 -7.60
C ARG A 149 -5.64 8.60 -7.61
N GLU A 150 -6.22 9.05 -6.50
CA GLU A 150 -7.65 9.33 -6.39
C GLU A 150 -8.02 10.55 -7.25
N ASN A 151 -9.32 10.76 -7.47
CA ASN A 151 -9.82 11.87 -8.26
C ASN A 151 -9.53 13.22 -7.60
N THR A 152 -9.65 13.27 -6.27
CA THR A 152 -9.18 14.37 -5.44
C THR A 152 -8.58 13.83 -4.14
N PRO A 153 -7.72 14.59 -3.44
CA PRO A 153 -7.19 14.16 -2.14
C PRO A 153 -8.27 13.93 -1.08
N ASN A 154 -9.41 14.61 -1.21
CA ASN A 154 -10.54 14.53 -0.29
C ASN A 154 -11.64 13.60 -0.80
N GLU A 155 -11.32 12.72 -1.76
CA GLU A 155 -12.31 11.78 -2.26
C GLU A 155 -12.76 10.84 -1.15
N MET A 156 -14.08 10.72 -1.02
CA MET A 156 -14.73 9.93 0.02
C MET A 156 -15.19 8.59 -0.53
N ILE A 157 -15.27 7.61 0.36
CA ILE A 157 -15.93 6.33 0.08
C ILE A 157 -17.44 6.61 0.03
N PRO A 158 -18.12 6.32 -1.10
CA PRO A 158 -19.57 6.49 -1.21
C PRO A 158 -20.29 5.44 -0.36
N ASP A 159 -21.50 5.78 0.09
CA ASP A 159 -22.46 4.83 0.67
C ASP A 159 -21.88 3.89 1.75
N VAL A 160 -21.04 4.42 2.65
CA VAL A 160 -20.43 3.63 3.73
C VAL A 160 -21.53 3.01 4.60
N ARG A 161 -21.47 1.68 4.72
CA ARG A 161 -22.37 0.83 5.49
C ARG A 161 -21.61 -0.17 6.32
N GLY A 162 -22.30 -0.83 7.24
CA GLY A 162 -21.70 -1.80 8.14
C GLY A 162 -21.00 -1.16 9.32
N TYR A 163 -19.97 -1.83 9.83
CA TYR A 163 -19.39 -1.54 11.15
C TYR A 163 -17.87 -1.55 11.13
N GLY A 164 -17.27 -1.29 9.96
CA GLY A 164 -15.83 -1.31 9.74
C GLY A 164 -15.09 -0.21 10.51
N HIS A 165 -15.78 0.86 10.91
CA HIS A 165 -15.23 1.96 11.70
C HIS A 165 -15.74 1.96 13.14
N SER A 166 -17.05 1.80 13.34
CA SER A 166 -17.67 1.75 14.68
C SER A 166 -17.17 0.57 15.52
N PHE A 167 -16.90 -0.60 14.92
CA PHE A 167 -16.35 -1.74 15.66
C PHE A 167 -14.95 -1.45 16.22
N PRO A 168 -13.93 -1.08 15.44
CA PRO A 168 -12.60 -0.80 15.99
C PRO A 168 -12.63 0.36 17.00
N GLU A 169 -13.48 1.37 16.82
CA GLU A 169 -13.67 2.44 17.83
C GLU A 169 -14.18 1.90 19.18
N ALA A 170 -15.09 0.92 19.16
CA ALA A 170 -15.67 0.35 20.37
C ALA A 170 -14.85 -0.80 20.99
N TYR A 171 -14.07 -1.52 20.17
CA TYR A 171 -13.36 -2.74 20.57
C TYR A 171 -11.84 -2.58 20.67
N ASN A 172 -11.30 -1.43 20.25
CA ASN A 172 -9.90 -1.09 20.45
C ASN A 172 -9.78 0.19 21.30
N SER A 173 -8.59 0.44 21.83
CA SER A 173 -8.33 1.64 22.63
C SER A 173 -6.94 2.19 22.31
N TRP A 174 -6.88 3.47 21.99
CA TRP A 174 -5.62 4.18 21.83
C TRP A 174 -4.85 4.27 23.14
N HIS A 175 -3.52 4.28 23.04
CA HIS A 175 -2.65 4.66 24.16
C HIS A 175 -2.94 6.11 24.59
N GLU A 176 -2.67 6.44 25.85
CA GLU A 176 -3.04 7.74 26.42
C GLU A 176 -2.43 8.92 25.65
N ASP A 177 -1.17 8.79 25.24
CA ASP A 177 -0.40 9.74 24.46
C ASP A 177 -0.76 9.75 22.95
N LEU A 178 -1.55 8.77 22.50
CA LEU A 178 -2.06 8.64 21.13
C LEU A 178 -3.57 8.86 21.01
N LYS A 179 -4.24 9.31 22.09
CA LYS A 179 -5.64 9.75 22.01
C LYS A 179 -5.82 10.82 20.92
N GLY A 180 -6.86 10.67 20.12
CA GLY A 180 -7.09 11.51 18.93
C GLY A 180 -6.36 11.02 17.68
N SER A 181 -5.81 9.80 17.68
CA SER A 181 -5.31 9.18 16.45
C SER A 181 -6.44 8.73 15.54
N SER A 182 -6.25 8.93 14.24
CA SER A 182 -7.23 8.60 13.19
C SER A 182 -6.82 7.40 12.33
N SER A 183 -5.53 7.06 12.36
CA SER A 183 -4.95 5.88 11.68
C SER A 183 -3.58 5.57 12.26
N ALA A 184 -3.18 4.30 12.19
CA ALA A 184 -1.85 3.84 12.56
C ALA A 184 -1.16 3.26 11.33
N GLN A 185 -0.15 3.98 10.82
CA GLN A 185 0.61 3.61 9.65
C GLN A 185 1.87 2.84 10.08
N ARG A 186 2.21 1.82 9.31
CA ARG A 186 3.35 0.95 9.56
C ARG A 186 4.11 0.68 8.27
N MET A 187 5.43 0.71 8.35
CA MET A 187 6.33 0.43 7.23
C MET A 187 7.08 -0.87 7.50
N VAL A 188 6.89 -1.82 6.60
CA VAL A 188 7.61 -3.10 6.57
C VAL A 188 8.43 -3.15 5.29
N ALA A 189 9.70 -3.52 5.42
CA ALA A 189 10.57 -3.80 4.28
C ALA A 189 10.75 -5.30 4.10
N TYR A 190 10.81 -5.75 2.85
CA TYR A 190 11.09 -7.14 2.52
C TYR A 190 11.65 -7.26 1.09
N THR A 191 12.30 -8.38 0.79
CA THR A 191 12.80 -8.71 -0.53
C THR A 191 11.77 -9.56 -1.27
N PHE A 192 11.49 -9.23 -2.53
CA PHE A 192 10.58 -10.00 -3.40
C PHE A 192 11.02 -9.85 -4.85
N CYS A 193 11.08 -10.94 -5.62
CA CYS A 193 11.51 -10.93 -7.03
C CYS A 193 12.81 -10.11 -7.27
N GLY A 194 13.80 -10.29 -6.39
CA GLY A 194 15.11 -9.63 -6.49
C GLY A 194 15.13 -8.14 -6.18
N ARG A 195 14.04 -7.56 -5.66
CA ARG A 195 13.95 -6.14 -5.29
C ARG A 195 13.59 -5.98 -3.81
N ARG A 196 14.12 -4.93 -3.19
CA ARG A 196 13.75 -4.52 -1.84
C ARG A 196 12.55 -3.59 -1.88
N TYR A 197 11.45 -4.04 -1.32
CA TYR A 197 10.22 -3.28 -1.17
C TYR A 197 10.16 -2.64 0.21
N MET A 198 9.60 -1.44 0.29
CA MET A 198 9.01 -0.89 1.50
C MET A 198 7.52 -0.71 1.28
N ILE A 199 6.71 -1.42 2.08
CA ILE A 199 5.26 -1.34 2.05
C ILE A 199 4.75 -0.59 3.27
N ARG A 200 4.04 0.51 3.03
CA ARG A 200 3.25 1.20 4.05
C ARG A 200 1.82 0.67 4.08
N SER A 201 1.34 0.28 5.25
CA SER A 201 -0.05 -0.15 5.46
C SER A 201 -0.61 0.41 6.78
N GLU A 202 -1.93 0.55 6.84
CA GLU A 202 -2.63 0.82 8.09
C GLU A 202 -2.77 -0.49 8.88
N SER A 203 -2.60 -0.43 10.20
CA SER A 203 -2.86 -1.54 11.12
C SER A 203 -4.11 -1.24 11.95
N ASP A 204 -5.09 -2.13 11.94
CA ASP A 204 -6.37 -1.93 12.63
C ASP A 204 -6.25 -2.04 14.16
N GLY A 205 -5.21 -2.73 14.64
CA GLY A 205 -4.91 -2.86 16.05
C GLY A 205 -3.77 -3.82 16.35
N TYR A 206 -3.56 -4.08 17.63
CA TYR A 206 -2.69 -5.18 18.09
C TYR A 206 -3.34 -6.02 19.19
N LEU A 207 -2.93 -7.29 19.26
CA LEU A 207 -3.35 -8.27 20.27
C LEU A 207 -2.39 -8.25 21.46
N PRO A 208 -2.81 -7.79 22.66
CA PRO A 208 -1.95 -7.74 23.85
C PRO A 208 -1.32 -9.09 24.22
N GLU A 209 -2.06 -10.17 24.03
CA GLU A 209 -1.62 -11.54 24.29
C GLU A 209 -0.48 -12.00 23.35
N LYS A 210 -0.19 -11.26 22.28
CA LYS A 210 0.85 -11.57 21.28
C LYS A 210 2.07 -10.65 21.34
N LEU A 211 2.15 -9.76 22.33
CA LEU A 211 3.30 -8.87 22.52
C LEU A 211 4.61 -9.61 22.86
N GLY A 212 4.54 -10.88 23.27
CA GLY A 212 5.73 -11.66 23.65
C GLY A 212 6.37 -11.15 24.93
N GLY A 213 7.64 -11.54 25.17
CA GLY A 213 8.42 -11.10 26.33
C GLY A 213 9.00 -9.68 26.19
N ASP A 214 9.21 -9.22 24.96
CA ASP A 214 9.86 -7.93 24.66
C ASP A 214 8.89 -6.74 24.81
N GLY A 215 7.57 -6.97 24.69
CA GLY A 215 6.56 -5.93 24.85
C GLY A 215 6.64 -4.82 23.80
N PRO A 216 5.89 -3.72 23.99
CA PRO A 216 6.10 -2.48 23.24
C PRO A 216 7.51 -1.92 23.51
N THR A 217 8.19 -1.46 22.46
CA THR A 217 9.51 -0.82 22.59
C THR A 217 9.38 0.70 22.50
N ASP A 218 9.78 1.40 23.55
CA ASP A 218 9.83 2.86 23.54
C ASP A 218 11.01 3.34 22.71
N VAL A 219 10.75 4.20 21.72
CA VAL A 219 11.78 4.84 20.90
C VAL A 219 11.68 6.34 21.05
N SER A 220 12.72 6.93 21.64
CA SER A 220 12.86 8.38 21.70
C SER A 220 13.36 8.89 20.36
N ILE A 221 12.58 9.77 19.73
CA ILE A 221 13.01 10.50 18.53
C ILE A 221 13.62 11.84 18.89
N ASP A 222 14.64 12.25 18.14
CA ASP A 222 15.25 13.57 18.28
C ASP A 222 14.43 14.63 17.54
N LEU A 223 13.58 15.33 18.28
CA LEU A 223 12.75 16.43 17.77
C LEU A 223 13.56 17.69 17.40
N THR A 224 14.86 17.75 17.74
CA THR A 224 15.74 18.87 17.36
C THR A 224 16.43 18.65 16.01
N SER A 225 16.27 17.47 15.43
CA SER A 225 16.83 17.12 14.12
C SER A 225 16.34 18.08 13.02
N PRO A 226 17.20 18.49 12.06
CA PRO A 226 16.78 19.28 10.90
C PRO A 226 15.66 18.61 10.08
N VAL A 227 15.54 17.27 10.17
CA VAL A 227 14.48 16.46 9.55
C VAL A 227 13.10 16.69 10.19
N VAL A 228 13.04 17.43 11.29
CA VAL A 228 11.80 17.87 11.94
C VAL A 228 11.37 19.23 11.42
N SER A 229 12.26 19.99 10.76
CA SER A 229 11.90 21.23 10.06
C SER A 229 11.00 20.85 8.88
N ALA A 230 9.70 20.76 9.16
CA ALA A 230 8.70 20.46 8.17
C ALA A 230 8.69 21.53 7.10
N ALA A 231 8.58 21.12 5.83
CA ALA A 231 8.07 22.04 4.82
C ALA A 231 6.68 22.51 5.30
N ASP A 232 6.45 23.82 5.30
CA ASP A 232 5.30 24.51 5.91
C ASP A 232 4.05 23.62 6.10
N GLY A 233 3.73 23.27 7.35
CA GLY A 233 2.41 22.75 7.72
C GLY A 233 2.30 21.32 8.26
N LEU A 234 3.37 20.51 8.30
CA LEU A 234 3.35 19.21 8.99
C LEU A 234 3.95 19.32 10.39
N SER A 235 3.22 18.91 11.43
CA SER A 235 3.71 18.85 12.81
C SER A 235 4.08 17.43 13.20
N ILE A 236 5.13 17.25 14.00
CA ILE A 236 5.60 15.94 14.47
C ILE A 236 5.65 15.93 15.99
N ARG A 237 5.12 14.86 16.60
CA ARG A 237 5.15 14.62 18.04
C ARG A 237 5.86 13.31 18.35
N ASN A 238 6.67 13.31 19.40
CA ASN A 238 7.17 12.08 20.00
C ASN A 238 6.05 11.47 20.87
N ALA A 239 5.44 10.37 20.41
CA ALA A 239 4.39 9.66 21.11
C ALA A 239 4.20 8.24 20.53
N GLY A 240 3.72 7.32 21.37
CA GLY A 240 3.55 5.92 21.02
C GLY A 240 4.78 5.07 21.31
N ALA A 241 4.71 3.81 20.89
CA ALA A 241 5.74 2.81 21.08
C ALA A 241 5.71 1.81 19.91
N ILE A 242 6.86 1.24 19.58
CA ILE A 242 6.93 0.21 18.55
C ILE A 242 6.23 -1.05 19.06
N ILE A 243 5.11 -1.40 18.42
CA ILE A 243 4.44 -2.67 18.64
C ILE A 243 5.11 -3.77 17.79
N PRO A 244 5.46 -4.95 18.37
CA PRO A 244 6.02 -6.07 17.64
C PRO A 244 5.16 -6.51 16.46
N GLN A 245 5.81 -6.89 15.36
CA GLN A 245 5.11 -7.34 14.15
C GLN A 245 4.16 -8.51 14.45
N SER A 246 4.56 -9.45 15.30
CA SER A 246 3.76 -10.62 15.68
C SER A 246 2.41 -10.29 16.31
N ALA A 247 2.22 -9.07 16.84
CA ALA A 247 1.05 -8.68 17.58
C ALA A 247 0.00 -7.91 16.74
N ILE A 248 0.39 -7.30 15.61
CA ILE A 248 -0.53 -6.48 14.81
C ILE A 248 -1.56 -7.35 14.08
N PHE A 249 -2.74 -6.79 13.79
CA PHE A 249 -3.79 -7.47 13.03
C PHE A 249 -4.46 -6.56 12.01
N ASP A 250 -5.06 -7.19 10.99
CA ASP A 250 -6.08 -6.61 10.10
C ASP A 250 -7.46 -7.13 10.56
N LEU A 251 -8.49 -6.31 10.39
CA LEU A 251 -9.82 -6.51 10.91
C LEU A 251 -10.87 -6.45 9.80
N LYS A 252 -11.84 -7.37 9.84
CA LYS A 252 -13.08 -7.29 9.07
C LYS A 252 -14.31 -7.51 9.92
N THR A 253 -15.38 -6.80 9.58
CA THR A 253 -16.72 -7.05 10.11
C THR A 253 -17.60 -7.68 9.06
N ARG A 254 -18.43 -8.64 9.45
CA ARG A 254 -19.39 -9.30 8.56
C ARG A 254 -20.71 -9.56 9.28
N SER A 255 -21.80 -9.63 8.53
CA SER A 255 -23.08 -10.11 9.07
C SER A 255 -22.94 -11.54 9.58
N LEU A 256 -23.58 -11.86 10.70
CA LEU A 256 -23.63 -13.21 11.27
C LEU A 256 -24.22 -14.24 10.28
N LYS A 257 -25.03 -13.78 9.33
CA LYS A 257 -25.55 -14.61 8.23
C LYS A 257 -24.44 -15.21 7.36
N ARG A 258 -23.30 -14.51 7.21
CA ARG A 258 -22.15 -14.91 6.39
C ARG A 258 -21.08 -15.69 7.17
N ARG A 259 -21.32 -16.09 8.43
CA ARG A 259 -20.29 -16.67 9.33
C ARG A 259 -19.64 -17.99 8.87
N ASN A 260 -20.28 -18.66 7.92
CA ASN A 260 -19.82 -19.94 7.37
C ASN A 260 -19.03 -19.79 6.06
N GLU A 261 -18.92 -18.57 5.51
CA GLU A 261 -18.13 -18.29 4.32
C GLU A 261 -16.66 -18.07 4.68
N ASP A 262 -15.76 -18.33 3.73
CA ASP A 262 -14.33 -18.10 3.91
C ASP A 262 -13.95 -16.65 3.60
N HIS A 263 -14.06 -15.80 4.61
CA HIS A 263 -13.65 -14.40 4.52
C HIS A 263 -12.14 -14.21 4.60
N LEU A 264 -11.36 -15.23 4.97
CA LEU A 264 -9.92 -15.09 5.08
C LEU A 264 -9.26 -15.22 3.71
N GLU A 265 -9.72 -16.17 2.89
CA GLU A 265 -9.17 -16.42 1.54
C GLU A 265 -9.11 -15.14 0.70
N GLU A 266 -10.20 -14.36 0.71
CA GLU A 266 -10.30 -13.06 0.02
C GLU A 266 -9.24 -12.04 0.48
N GLN A 267 -8.71 -12.19 1.69
CA GLN A 267 -7.77 -11.26 2.32
C GLN A 267 -6.31 -11.75 2.26
N LEU A 268 -6.05 -13.02 1.91
CA LEU A 268 -4.69 -13.59 1.97
C LEU A 268 -3.68 -12.80 1.14
N GLY A 269 -4.05 -12.36 -0.07
CA GLY A 269 -3.18 -11.53 -0.90
C GLY A 269 -2.83 -10.17 -0.28
N ARG A 270 -3.80 -9.54 0.41
CA ARG A 270 -3.56 -8.28 1.15
C ARG A 270 -2.68 -8.52 2.37
N LEU A 271 -2.94 -9.60 3.12
CA LEU A 271 -2.17 -9.96 4.32
C LEU A 271 -0.73 -10.35 3.96
N TRP A 272 -0.53 -11.02 2.82
CA TRP A 272 0.76 -11.30 2.21
C TRP A 272 1.52 -10.01 1.88
N ALA A 273 0.91 -9.10 1.13
CA ALA A 273 1.52 -7.82 0.74
C ALA A 273 1.92 -6.96 1.96
N ASN A 274 1.04 -6.90 2.98
CA ASN A 274 1.26 -6.06 4.15
C ASN A 274 2.09 -6.76 5.25
N ARG A 275 2.36 -8.07 5.09
CA ARG A 275 2.96 -8.96 6.10
C ARG A 275 2.27 -8.89 7.47
N THR A 276 0.95 -8.83 7.46
CA THR A 276 0.12 -8.78 8.69
C THR A 276 -0.12 -10.20 9.21
N PRO A 277 0.38 -10.57 10.40
CA PRO A 277 0.38 -11.98 10.84
C PRO A 277 -0.93 -12.44 11.48
N ASN A 278 -1.83 -11.53 11.82
CA ASN A 278 -3.09 -11.86 12.46
C ASN A 278 -4.27 -11.28 11.69
N PHE A 279 -5.34 -12.07 11.61
CA PHE A 279 -6.63 -11.64 11.05
C PHE A 279 -7.71 -11.76 12.11
N VAL A 280 -8.41 -10.65 12.36
CA VAL A 280 -9.57 -10.60 13.25
C VAL A 280 -10.81 -10.46 12.38
N ILE A 281 -11.77 -11.35 12.56
CA ILE A 281 -13.09 -11.24 11.95
C ILE A 281 -14.17 -11.22 13.01
N ALA A 282 -15.02 -10.21 12.96
CA ALA A 282 -16.09 -9.98 13.91
C ALA A 282 -17.46 -10.08 13.21
N PHE A 283 -18.31 -10.98 13.71
CA PHE A 283 -19.64 -11.21 13.16
C PHE A 283 -20.72 -10.53 14.00
N HIS A 284 -21.65 -9.85 13.34
CA HIS A 284 -22.73 -9.11 14.01
C HIS A 284 -24.14 -9.50 13.54
N ASP A 285 -25.12 -9.41 14.43
CA ASP A 285 -26.53 -9.21 14.06
C ASP A 285 -26.87 -7.74 14.32
N ARG A 286 -27.04 -6.95 13.24
CA ARG A 286 -27.42 -5.52 13.30
C ARG A 286 -26.61 -4.72 14.34
N GLY A 287 -25.28 -4.82 14.29
CA GLY A 287 -24.37 -4.10 15.17
C GLY A 287 -24.11 -4.75 16.53
N LEU A 288 -24.80 -5.84 16.89
CA LEU A 288 -24.47 -6.64 18.07
C LEU A 288 -23.47 -7.73 17.71
N PHE A 289 -22.24 -7.60 18.18
CA PHE A 289 -21.16 -8.55 17.92
C PHE A 289 -21.13 -9.65 18.97
N SER A 290 -21.40 -10.89 18.55
CA SER A 290 -21.46 -12.07 19.42
C SER A 290 -20.33 -13.07 19.16
N GLU A 291 -19.66 -12.98 18.02
CA GLU A 291 -18.61 -13.91 17.61
C GLU A 291 -17.45 -13.16 16.99
N ILE A 292 -16.28 -13.22 17.64
CA ILE A 292 -15.04 -12.60 17.17
C ILE A 292 -13.97 -13.68 17.10
N ARG A 293 -13.47 -13.94 15.90
CA ARG A 293 -12.41 -14.93 15.66
C ARG A 293 -11.09 -14.20 15.45
N LYS A 294 -10.07 -14.56 16.23
CA LYS A 294 -8.69 -14.08 16.08
C LYS A 294 -7.85 -15.23 15.55
N GLN A 295 -7.21 -15.06 14.40
CA GLN A 295 -6.45 -16.14 13.75
C GLN A 295 -5.02 -15.67 13.51
N ASP A 296 -4.04 -16.52 13.85
CA ASP A 296 -2.69 -16.41 13.30
C ASP A 296 -2.72 -16.95 11.87
N VAL A 297 -2.36 -16.13 10.90
CA VAL A 297 -2.54 -16.45 9.47
C VAL A 297 -1.22 -16.70 8.75
N ARG A 298 -0.08 -16.65 9.43
CA ARG A 298 1.25 -16.76 8.80
C ARG A 298 1.39 -18.03 7.96
N ALA A 299 1.04 -19.19 8.53
CA ALA A 299 1.11 -20.46 7.81
C ALA A 299 0.18 -20.49 6.57
N LYS A 300 -1.00 -19.86 6.66
CA LYS A 300 -1.93 -19.76 5.52
C LYS A 300 -1.42 -18.80 4.45
N VAL A 301 -0.80 -17.70 4.84
CA VAL A 301 -0.15 -16.75 3.92
C VAL A 301 1.04 -17.39 3.22
N ASP A 302 1.87 -18.16 3.94
CA ASP A 302 3.00 -18.88 3.34
C ASP A 302 2.52 -19.98 2.36
N GLN A 303 1.43 -20.67 2.71
CA GLN A 303 0.78 -21.61 1.78
C GLN A 303 0.22 -20.90 0.55
N TRP A 304 -0.53 -19.81 0.73
CA TRP A 304 -1.09 -19.00 -0.35
C TRP A 304 -0.02 -18.49 -1.31
N GLU A 305 1.12 -18.02 -0.78
CA GLU A 305 2.28 -17.59 -1.57
C GLU A 305 2.80 -18.72 -2.45
N SER A 306 2.92 -19.94 -1.91
CA SER A 306 3.37 -21.11 -2.68
C SER A 306 2.38 -21.50 -3.78
N GLU A 307 1.08 -21.39 -3.52
CA GLU A 307 0.01 -21.74 -4.47
C GLU A 307 -0.14 -20.70 -5.60
N HIS A 308 0.29 -19.46 -5.39
CA HIS A 308 0.17 -18.34 -6.35
C HIS A 308 1.49 -17.93 -7.00
N THR A 309 2.50 -18.81 -7.01
CA THR A 309 3.85 -18.49 -7.50
C THR A 309 3.86 -17.92 -8.93
N THR A 310 2.99 -18.42 -9.82
CA THR A 310 2.89 -17.95 -11.22
C THR A 310 2.46 -16.49 -11.29
N GLU A 311 1.39 -16.13 -10.58
CA GLU A 311 0.87 -14.76 -10.49
C GLU A 311 1.90 -13.84 -9.82
N LEU A 312 2.61 -14.32 -8.79
CA LEU A 312 3.65 -13.56 -8.12
C LEU A 312 4.86 -13.28 -9.02
N ARG A 313 5.25 -14.20 -9.91
CA ARG A 313 6.26 -13.94 -10.95
C ARG A 313 5.78 -12.86 -11.93
N MET A 314 4.51 -12.93 -12.36
CA MET A 314 3.92 -11.88 -13.20
C MET A 314 3.94 -10.52 -12.48
N LEU A 315 3.66 -10.49 -11.17
CA LEU A 315 3.72 -9.27 -10.37
C LEU A 315 5.12 -8.65 -10.37
N GLY A 316 6.17 -9.47 -10.21
CA GLY A 316 7.56 -9.02 -10.34
C GLY A 316 7.85 -8.37 -11.70
N ARG A 317 7.41 -9.00 -12.79
CA ARG A 317 7.57 -8.47 -14.16
C ARG A 317 6.82 -7.17 -14.39
N VAL A 318 5.58 -7.07 -13.90
CA VAL A 318 4.79 -5.82 -13.99
C VAL A 318 5.51 -4.68 -13.31
N VAL A 319 6.00 -4.90 -12.09
CA VAL A 319 6.77 -3.87 -11.37
C VAL A 319 8.04 -3.51 -12.15
N GLU A 320 8.76 -4.51 -12.70
CA GLU A 320 9.95 -4.26 -13.51
C GLU A 320 9.67 -3.39 -14.75
N GLN A 321 8.61 -3.68 -15.49
CA GLN A 321 8.22 -2.90 -16.67
C GLN A 321 7.80 -1.47 -16.29
N ILE A 322 7.05 -1.31 -15.19
CA ILE A 322 6.68 0.00 -14.66
C ILE A 322 7.92 0.83 -14.29
N VAL A 323 8.87 0.26 -13.55
CA VAL A 323 10.07 1.02 -13.14
C VAL A 323 10.98 1.36 -14.32
N LYS A 324 11.10 0.46 -15.32
CA LYS A 324 11.83 0.74 -16.57
C LYS A 324 11.21 1.91 -17.33
N CYS A 325 9.89 1.88 -17.52
CA CYS A 325 9.15 2.97 -18.17
C CYS A 325 9.30 4.30 -17.41
N CYS A 326 9.13 4.27 -16.08
CA CYS A 326 9.33 5.45 -15.23
C CYS A 326 10.76 6.00 -15.33
N ALA A 327 11.78 5.15 -15.34
CA ALA A 327 13.17 5.57 -15.47
C ALA A 327 13.52 6.16 -16.84
N ALA A 328 12.85 5.69 -17.91
CA ALA A 328 13.01 6.19 -19.27
C ALA A 328 12.23 7.49 -19.54
N SER A 329 11.28 7.85 -18.67
CA SER A 329 10.52 9.10 -18.78
C SER A 329 11.40 10.32 -18.56
N SER A 330 11.05 11.44 -19.20
CA SER A 330 11.83 12.69 -19.17
C SER A 330 11.86 13.36 -17.79
N ASP A 331 10.81 13.17 -16.98
CA ASP A 331 10.69 13.79 -15.65
C ASP A 331 10.74 12.78 -14.48
N GLY A 332 11.15 11.54 -14.78
CA GLY A 332 11.24 10.44 -13.82
C GLY A 332 9.89 10.03 -13.24
N ARG A 333 8.79 10.23 -13.98
CA ARG A 333 7.45 9.84 -13.59
C ARG A 333 6.66 9.17 -14.69
N CYS A 334 5.78 8.27 -14.29
CA CYS A 334 4.72 7.77 -15.15
C CYS A 334 3.44 7.55 -14.32
N GLU A 335 2.32 7.45 -15.00
CA GLU A 335 1.04 7.06 -14.44
C GLU A 335 0.68 5.65 -14.92
N VAL A 336 0.31 4.79 -13.99
CA VAL A 336 -0.20 3.45 -14.26
C VAL A 336 -1.72 3.52 -14.23
N VAL A 337 -2.37 3.07 -15.31
CA VAL A 337 -3.82 3.07 -15.46
C VAL A 337 -4.30 1.66 -15.82
N SER A 338 -5.09 1.07 -14.93
CA SER A 338 -5.89 -0.12 -15.22
C SER A 338 -7.26 0.32 -15.73
N GLY A 339 -7.62 -0.07 -16.95
CA GLY A 339 -8.87 0.31 -17.60
C GLY A 339 -9.56 -0.87 -18.27
N GLU A 340 -8.86 -1.53 -19.18
CA GLU A 340 -9.35 -2.74 -19.85
C GLU A 340 -8.85 -4.00 -19.15
N ILE A 341 -9.66 -5.05 -19.16
CA ILE A 341 -9.35 -6.33 -18.49
C ILE A 341 -8.04 -6.89 -19.08
N GLY A 342 -7.07 -7.15 -18.22
CA GLY A 342 -5.78 -7.72 -18.62
C GLY A 342 -4.82 -6.73 -19.30
N GLU A 343 -5.15 -5.43 -19.30
CA GLU A 343 -4.28 -4.36 -19.80
C GLU A 343 -3.93 -3.33 -18.70
N LEU A 344 -2.63 -3.02 -18.55
CA LEU A 344 -2.17 -1.82 -17.86
C LEU A 344 -1.53 -0.86 -18.85
N GLN A 345 -2.01 0.38 -18.84
CA GLN A 345 -1.45 1.46 -19.62
C GLN A 345 -0.44 2.23 -18.77
N LEU A 346 0.75 2.44 -19.31
CA LEU A 346 1.76 3.33 -18.77
C LEU A 346 1.70 4.63 -19.55
N ARG A 347 1.44 5.74 -18.84
CA ARG A 347 1.17 7.05 -19.45
C ARG A 347 2.05 8.12 -18.83
N GLU A 348 2.20 9.23 -19.52
CA GLU A 348 2.64 10.46 -18.89
C GLU A 348 1.65 10.86 -17.79
N VAL A 349 2.13 11.54 -16.75
CA VAL A 349 1.28 12.04 -15.66
C VAL A 349 0.36 13.14 -16.21
N GLY A 350 -0.92 12.83 -16.38
CA GLY A 350 -1.89 13.80 -16.92
C GLY A 350 -2.21 14.92 -15.92
N GLY A 351 -2.24 16.18 -16.35
CA GLY A 351 -2.59 17.30 -15.46
C GLY A 351 -1.63 17.47 -14.28
N TYR A 352 -2.09 18.14 -13.23
CA TYR A 352 -1.28 18.34 -12.02
C TYR A 352 -1.39 17.15 -11.06
N PHE A 353 -0.25 16.66 -10.59
CA PHE A 353 -0.15 15.70 -9.50
C PHE A 353 1.05 16.07 -8.60
N PRO A 354 0.89 16.07 -7.27
CA PRO A 354 1.95 16.45 -6.33
C PRO A 354 3.17 15.53 -6.47
N ARG A 355 4.33 16.03 -6.06
CA ARG A 355 5.55 15.22 -5.95
C ARG A 355 5.48 14.34 -4.69
N ALA A 356 6.15 13.19 -4.70
CA ALA A 356 6.22 12.29 -3.54
C ALA A 356 6.71 13.02 -2.27
N LEU A 357 7.78 13.79 -2.43
CA LEU A 357 8.55 14.42 -1.36
C LEU A 357 8.89 15.89 -1.68
N PRO A 358 9.09 16.73 -0.66
CA PRO A 358 9.70 18.05 -0.82
C PRO A 358 11.19 17.92 -1.18
N GLN A 359 11.78 19.00 -1.71
CA GLN A 359 13.12 18.96 -2.32
C GLN A 359 14.24 18.62 -1.34
N ASP A 360 14.14 19.07 -0.08
CA ASP A 360 15.04 18.74 1.01
C ASP A 360 15.05 17.22 1.26
N LEU A 361 13.88 16.60 1.40
CA LEU A 361 13.77 15.15 1.62
C LEU A 361 14.16 14.35 0.39
N LYS A 362 13.88 14.82 -0.84
CA LYS A 362 14.40 14.17 -2.05
C LYS A 362 15.93 14.14 -2.05
N SER A 363 16.54 15.26 -1.69
CA SER A 363 18.01 15.39 -1.67
C SER A 363 18.60 14.47 -0.60
N LEU A 364 17.98 14.40 0.58
CA LEU A 364 18.39 13.48 1.65
C LEU A 364 18.22 12.01 1.23
N TRP A 365 17.09 11.66 0.63
CA TRP A 365 16.81 10.30 0.17
C TRP A 365 17.77 9.86 -0.94
N ALA A 366 18.13 10.78 -1.84
CA ALA A 366 19.08 10.51 -2.92
C ALA A 366 20.55 10.46 -2.44
N GLN A 367 20.90 11.03 -1.28
CA GLN A 367 22.29 11.03 -0.78
C GLN A 367 22.81 9.64 -0.39
N GLY A 368 21.93 8.69 -0.03
CA GLY A 368 22.33 7.29 0.15
C GLY A 368 23.01 6.70 -1.09
N ASP A 369 22.64 7.19 -2.28
CA ASP A 369 23.21 6.79 -3.58
C ASP A 369 24.64 7.34 -3.79
N LEU A 370 24.98 8.50 -3.19
CA LEU A 370 26.32 9.10 -3.27
C LEU A 370 27.32 8.41 -2.36
N LEU A 371 26.91 7.96 -1.17
CA LEU A 371 27.78 7.23 -0.24
C LEU A 371 28.07 5.81 -0.75
N THR A 372 27.06 5.13 -1.30
CA THR A 372 27.23 3.80 -1.93
C THR A 372 28.03 3.89 -3.23
N SER A 373 27.80 4.90 -4.09
CA SER A 373 28.63 5.10 -5.29
C SER A 373 30.07 5.52 -4.98
N SER A 374 30.33 6.27 -3.89
CA SER A 374 31.70 6.54 -3.43
C SER A 374 32.39 5.28 -2.90
N SER A 375 31.67 4.44 -2.16
CA SER A 375 32.18 3.16 -1.65
C SER A 375 32.45 2.15 -2.78
N LEU A 376 31.59 2.13 -3.80
CA LEU A 376 31.76 1.32 -5.01
C LEU A 376 32.87 1.88 -5.91
N ARG A 377 33.05 3.20 -5.99
CA ARG A 377 34.19 3.83 -6.68
C ARG A 377 35.51 3.54 -5.96
N ASP A 378 35.52 3.51 -4.63
CA ASP A 378 36.70 3.13 -3.84
C ASP A 378 37.00 1.63 -3.93
N ALA A 379 35.97 0.78 -4.07
CA ALA A 379 36.12 -0.65 -4.33
C ALA A 379 36.57 -0.92 -5.79
N ALA A 380 36.02 -0.20 -6.76
CA ALA A 380 36.40 -0.28 -8.18
C ALA A 380 37.81 0.29 -8.41
N ALA A 381 38.21 1.38 -7.76
CA ALA A 381 39.57 1.92 -7.81
C ALA A 381 40.61 0.96 -7.18
N LYS A 382 40.18 0.12 -6.21
CA LYS A 382 41.01 -0.97 -5.67
C LYS A 382 41.06 -2.20 -6.59
N ALA A 383 40.01 -2.45 -7.37
CA ALA A 383 39.95 -3.55 -8.34
C ALA A 383 40.68 -3.22 -9.66
N ASP A 384 40.57 -1.98 -10.16
CA ASP A 384 41.28 -1.49 -11.36
C ASP A 384 42.79 -1.38 -11.14
N ALA A 385 43.26 -1.28 -9.89
CA ALA A 385 44.67 -1.38 -9.57
C ALA A 385 45.24 -2.82 -9.72
N GLN A 386 44.40 -3.83 -9.95
CA GLN A 386 44.79 -5.24 -10.04
C GLN A 386 44.54 -5.89 -11.41
N GLN A 387 43.85 -5.23 -12.35
CA GLN A 387 43.63 -5.76 -13.70
C GLN A 387 43.88 -4.69 -14.76
N GLY A 388 45.15 -4.48 -15.05
CA GLY A 388 45.55 -3.91 -16.33
C GLY A 388 45.70 -5.00 -17.39
N VAL A 389 45.38 -4.64 -18.63
CA VAL A 389 45.62 -5.36 -19.90
C VAL A 389 44.49 -6.38 -20.21
N GLU A 390 43.70 -6.32 -21.29
CA GLU A 390 43.95 -5.95 -22.70
C GLU A 390 42.61 -5.61 -23.41
N ALA A 391 42.64 -4.77 -24.44
CA ALA A 391 41.49 -4.35 -25.25
C ALA A 391 41.35 -5.21 -26.51
N GLN A 392 40.11 -5.45 -26.97
CA GLN A 392 39.82 -5.60 -28.40
C GLN A 392 38.34 -5.36 -28.72
N ASP A 393 38.15 -4.53 -29.74
CA ASP A 393 36.91 -4.13 -30.39
C ASP A 393 36.25 -5.29 -31.13
N ASP A 394 34.94 -5.21 -31.37
CA ASP A 394 34.34 -5.49 -32.69
C ASP A 394 32.88 -4.97 -32.75
N GLU A 395 32.60 -4.28 -33.86
CA GLU A 395 31.35 -3.64 -34.25
C GLU A 395 30.37 -4.62 -34.95
N ASP A 396 29.28 -4.03 -35.47
CA ASP A 396 28.23 -4.52 -36.37
C ASP A 396 26.94 -5.09 -35.76
N SER A 397 25.76 -4.93 -36.35
CA SER A 397 25.06 -3.86 -37.09
C SER A 397 23.67 -4.43 -37.45
N ASP A 398 22.76 -3.55 -37.83
CA ASP A 398 21.66 -3.76 -38.79
C ASP A 398 20.28 -4.34 -38.40
N GLU A 399 19.32 -3.40 -38.44
CA GLU A 399 18.12 -3.33 -39.32
C GLU A 399 16.96 -4.32 -39.12
N LYS A 400 15.79 -3.88 -38.64
CA LYS A 400 14.68 -3.08 -39.26
C LYS A 400 13.54 -3.92 -39.88
N ARG A 401 12.35 -3.31 -39.75
CA ARG A 401 11.11 -3.35 -40.58
C ARG A 401 9.99 -4.31 -40.12
N VAL A 402 8.87 -3.77 -39.62
CA VAL A 402 7.73 -3.02 -40.24
C VAL A 402 6.60 -4.00 -40.60
N GLY A 403 5.40 -3.68 -40.12
CA GLY A 403 4.14 -4.34 -40.49
C GLY A 403 2.93 -3.69 -39.80
N GLU A 404 2.41 -2.66 -40.45
CA GLU A 404 1.00 -2.19 -40.52
C GLU A 404 -0.01 -3.37 -40.55
N GLU A 405 -1.31 -3.30 -40.27
CA GLU A 405 -2.32 -2.26 -40.05
C GLU A 405 -3.60 -3.00 -39.56
N ASP A 406 -4.60 -2.22 -39.16
CA ASP A 406 -6.03 -2.42 -39.47
C ASP A 406 -7.04 -2.54 -38.30
N SER A 407 -8.16 -1.92 -38.63
CA SER A 407 -9.29 -1.25 -38.00
C SER A 407 -10.29 -2.04 -37.16
N GLY A 408 -11.14 -1.29 -36.43
CA GLY A 408 -12.56 -1.65 -36.34
C GLY A 408 -13.33 -1.38 -35.03
N LYS A 409 -13.78 -0.13 -34.85
CA LYS A 409 -15.11 0.30 -34.35
C LYS A 409 -15.77 -0.39 -33.12
N GLY A 410 -15.98 0.42 -32.07
CA GLY A 410 -17.33 0.88 -31.67
C GLY A 410 -18.02 0.26 -30.43
N ALA A 411 -18.69 1.14 -29.67
CA ALA A 411 -19.68 0.95 -28.58
C ALA A 411 -19.10 0.57 -27.19
N GLU A 412 -18.99 1.48 -26.22
CA GLU A 412 -20.01 2.20 -25.42
C GLU A 412 -20.27 1.53 -24.05
N LYS A 413 -19.93 2.29 -22.98
CA LYS A 413 -20.43 2.27 -21.58
C LYS A 413 -20.47 0.90 -20.88
N ASP A 414 -19.73 0.68 -19.80
CA ASP A 414 -20.15 1.11 -18.46
C ASP A 414 -18.95 1.25 -17.50
N GLY A 415 -18.95 2.32 -16.71
CA GLY A 415 -17.86 2.70 -15.81
C GLY A 415 -18.04 2.17 -14.40
N TRP A 416 -16.92 1.82 -13.74
CA TRP A 416 -16.88 1.51 -12.32
C TRP A 416 -15.65 2.17 -11.66
N SER A 417 -15.96 3.04 -10.72
CA SER A 417 -15.07 3.73 -9.79
C SER A 417 -14.69 2.82 -8.63
N SER A 418 -13.61 3.19 -7.97
CA SER A 418 -13.00 2.52 -6.82
C SER A 418 -14.01 2.36 -5.65
N ASP A 419 -13.80 1.36 -4.81
CA ASP A 419 -14.61 0.96 -3.63
C ASP A 419 -16.13 0.84 -3.80
N GLU A 420 -16.56 -0.20 -4.52
CA GLU A 420 -17.78 -0.91 -4.15
C GLU A 420 -17.42 -2.36 -3.79
N GLU A 421 -17.18 -2.62 -2.49
CA GLU A 421 -17.87 -3.78 -1.93
C GLU A 421 -19.35 -3.37 -1.99
N LEU A 422 -20.09 -3.83 -3.00
CA LEU A 422 -21.54 -3.90 -2.87
C LEU A 422 -21.80 -4.71 -1.60
N ASP A 423 -22.33 -4.03 -0.60
CA ASP A 423 -22.92 -4.63 0.57
C ASP A 423 -24.08 -5.52 0.09
N TYR A 424 -23.85 -6.83 0.04
CA TYR A 424 -24.89 -7.84 -0.18
C TYR A 424 -25.82 -7.98 1.03
N THR A 425 -26.39 -6.87 1.50
CA THR A 425 -27.55 -6.86 2.40
C THR A 425 -28.77 -6.12 1.85
N ALA A 426 -28.72 -5.60 0.62
CA ALA A 426 -29.93 -5.17 -0.08
C ALA A 426 -30.70 -6.38 -0.63
N CYS A 427 -31.72 -6.84 0.10
CA CYS A 427 -32.89 -7.39 -0.58
C CYS A 427 -33.41 -6.30 -1.53
N SER A 428 -33.41 -6.55 -2.84
CA SER A 428 -34.09 -5.66 -3.77
C SER A 428 -35.56 -5.60 -3.41
N ALA A 429 -36.10 -4.39 -3.30
CA ALA A 429 -37.50 -4.14 -2.98
C ALA A 429 -38.47 -4.48 -4.14
N GLU A 430 -38.01 -5.23 -5.14
CA GLU A 430 -38.82 -5.64 -6.29
C GLU A 430 -39.26 -7.12 -6.22
N ASP A 431 -38.77 -7.92 -5.25
CA ASP A 431 -39.18 -9.33 -5.09
C ASP A 431 -39.46 -9.79 -3.63
N CYS A 432 -39.56 -8.88 -2.66
CA CYS A 432 -39.98 -9.23 -1.30
C CYS A 432 -41.31 -8.56 -0.93
N GLY A 433 -42.41 -9.23 -1.25
CA GLY A 433 -43.71 -8.93 -0.65
C GLY A 433 -43.70 -9.29 0.83
N TYR A 434 -43.34 -8.34 1.70
CA TYR A 434 -43.56 -8.50 3.13
C TYR A 434 -44.10 -7.21 3.77
N CYS A 435 -45.42 -7.13 3.82
CA CYS A 435 -46.22 -6.01 4.34
C CYS A 435 -46.32 -5.99 5.87
N GLY A 436 -45.20 -6.11 6.59
CA GLY A 436 -45.04 -5.55 7.93
C GLY A 436 -46.08 -5.85 9.03
N HIS A 437 -46.93 -6.88 8.92
CA HIS A 437 -47.90 -7.25 9.95
C HIS A 437 -48.08 -8.77 9.99
N CYS A 438 -47.43 -9.44 10.95
CA CYS A 438 -47.99 -10.64 11.58
C CYS A 438 -47.42 -10.81 12.99
N ARG A 439 -48.33 -10.84 13.97
CA ARG A 439 -48.09 -11.21 15.37
C ARG A 439 -47.93 -12.73 15.44
N TYR A 440 -46.84 -13.22 16.03
CA TYR A 440 -46.75 -14.12 17.19
C TYR A 440 -45.32 -14.55 17.40
#